data_AF-A0A256YNX4-F1
#
_entry.id   AF-A0A256YNX4-F1
#
_cell.length_a   1.000
_cell.length_b   1.000
_cell.length_c   1.000
_cell.angle_alpha   90.00
_cell.angle_beta   90.00
_cell.angle_gamma   90.00
#
_symmetry.space_group_name_H-M   'P 1'
#
loop_
_entity.id
_entity.type
_entity.pdbx_description
1 polymer ?
#
loop_
_entity_poly.entity_id
_entity_poly.type
_entity_poly.pdbx_seq_one_letter_code
_entity_poly.pdbx_strand_id
1 'polypeptide(L)'
;MKKWFLFGLFLIIFSSISLALTISPTSTDSGLLNQTINITIDPVKGNATEVKISLPEGLTFVEWTNNTNQTNTQFTYSSSTLIWKNLTIYGFLNSSGWFSFNVNISKNISNRNLSLFMVLFGHLQKKNFM
;
A
#
# COMPACT_ATOMS: atom_id res chain seq x y z
N MET A 1 -10.94 -13.48 50.85
CA MET A 1 -10.11 -13.83 49.68
C MET A 1 -10.42 -12.84 48.55
N LYS A 2 -9.54 -11.87 48.27
CA LYS A 2 -9.72 -10.89 47.18
C LYS A 2 -8.89 -11.34 45.98
N LYS A 3 -9.55 -11.84 44.92
CA LYS A 3 -8.92 -12.09 43.62
C LYS A 3 -8.78 -10.73 42.92
N TRP A 4 -7.55 -10.23 42.83
CA TRP A 4 -7.21 -9.10 41.99
C TRP A 4 -7.17 -9.60 40.55
N PHE A 5 -8.22 -9.29 39.77
CA PHE A 5 -8.21 -9.51 38.33
C PHE A 5 -7.38 -8.38 37.71
N LEU A 6 -6.08 -8.62 37.47
CA LEU A 6 -5.30 -7.74 36.62
C LEU A 6 -5.82 -7.91 35.19
N PHE A 7 -6.62 -6.93 34.73
CA PHE A 7 -6.91 -6.77 33.31
C PHE A 7 -5.63 -6.27 32.64
N GLY A 8 -4.84 -7.20 32.09
CA GLY A 8 -3.65 -6.86 31.32
C GLY A 8 -4.07 -6.10 30.06
N LEU A 9 -3.82 -4.80 30.02
CA LEU A 9 -3.98 -3.97 28.83
C LEU A 9 -2.97 -4.45 27.77
N PHE A 10 -3.44 -5.18 26.76
CA PHE A 10 -2.64 -5.57 25.62
C PHE A 10 -2.50 -4.36 24.68
N LEU A 11 -1.35 -3.67 24.76
CA LEU A 11 -1.05 -2.52 23.91
C LEU A 11 -0.55 -3.01 22.53
N ILE A 12 -1.40 -2.91 21.51
CA ILE A 12 -0.99 -3.14 20.11
C ILE A 12 -0.31 -1.88 19.60
N ILE A 13 1.00 -1.94 19.35
CA ILE A 13 1.74 -0.83 18.75
C ILE A 13 1.70 -1.00 17.23
N PHE A 14 1.10 -0.03 16.56
CA PHE A 14 1.11 0.07 15.10
C PHE A 14 2.40 0.76 14.63
N SER A 15 3.06 0.19 13.62
CA SER A 15 4.16 0.84 12.90
C SER A 15 3.73 1.20 11.50
N SER A 16 4.24 2.33 11.00
CA SER A 16 4.10 2.70 9.59
C SER A 16 5.43 3.05 8.94
N ILE A 17 5.62 2.64 7.69
CA ILE A 17 6.77 3.00 6.85
C ILE A 17 6.26 3.72 5.61
N SER A 18 6.86 4.86 5.26
CA SER A 18 6.51 5.60 4.05
C SER A 18 7.63 5.50 3.00
N LEU A 19 7.26 5.27 1.74
CA LEU A 19 8.16 5.26 0.59
C LEU A 19 7.61 6.19 -0.50
N ALA A 20 8.51 6.83 -1.25
CA ALA A 20 8.16 7.60 -2.44
C ALA A 20 8.72 6.91 -3.69
N LEU A 21 7.89 6.71 -4.71
CA LEU A 21 8.29 6.20 -6.02
C LEU A 21 8.11 7.29 -7.06
N THR A 22 9.15 7.60 -7.83
CA THR A 22 9.07 8.56 -8.94
C THR A 22 8.77 7.82 -10.24
N ILE A 23 7.75 8.26 -10.97
CA ILE A 23 7.45 7.82 -12.33
C ILE A 23 7.62 9.00 -13.30
N SER A 24 8.06 8.70 -14.52
CA SER A 24 8.29 9.71 -15.58
C SER A 24 7.56 9.26 -16.84
N PRO A 25 6.23 9.48 -16.94
CA PRO A 25 5.46 9.05 -18.09
C PRO A 25 5.90 9.80 -19.35
N THR A 26 6.16 9.06 -20.43
CA THR A 26 6.48 9.61 -21.75
C THR A 26 5.19 10.03 -22.46
N SER A 27 5.13 11.27 -22.96
CA SER A 27 3.95 11.77 -23.68
C SER A 27 3.78 11.13 -25.05
N THR A 28 2.54 10.80 -25.43
CA THR A 28 2.11 10.84 -26.84
C THR A 28 0.98 11.85 -26.99
N ASP A 29 0.92 12.52 -28.15
CA ASP A 29 -0.02 13.61 -28.42
C ASP A 29 -1.51 13.18 -28.45
N SER A 30 -1.77 11.88 -28.38
CA SER A 30 -3.03 11.20 -28.70
C SER A 30 -4.01 10.97 -27.54
N GLY A 31 -3.72 11.38 -26.30
CA GLY A 31 -4.70 11.31 -25.20
C GLY A 31 -4.18 10.60 -23.94
N LEU A 32 -5.11 10.05 -23.15
CA LEU A 32 -4.81 9.33 -21.90
C LEU A 32 -3.95 8.10 -22.21
N LEU A 33 -2.76 8.03 -21.60
CA LEU A 33 -1.92 6.84 -21.64
C LEU A 33 -2.24 5.96 -20.45
N ASN A 34 -2.62 4.70 -20.72
CA ASN A 34 -2.65 3.65 -19.73
C ASN A 34 -1.20 3.23 -19.43
N GLN A 35 -0.72 3.55 -18.24
CA GLN A 35 0.57 3.08 -17.75
C GLN A 35 0.35 2.06 -16.63
N THR A 36 0.99 0.90 -16.75
CA THR A 36 1.08 -0.08 -15.67
C THR A 36 2.18 0.33 -14.70
N ILE A 37 1.82 0.40 -13.42
CA ILE A 37 2.74 0.65 -12.31
C ILE A 37 2.91 -0.67 -11.56
N ASN A 38 4.15 -1.10 -11.39
CA ASN A 38 4.52 -2.28 -10.61
C ASN A 38 5.35 -1.84 -9.40
N ILE A 39 4.91 -2.23 -8.21
CA ILE A 39 5.59 -1.93 -6.95
C ILE A 39 5.92 -3.25 -6.29
N THR A 40 7.21 -3.48 -6.03
CA THR A 40 7.68 -4.59 -5.21
C THR A 40 8.05 -4.06 -3.84
N ILE A 41 7.54 -4.72 -2.81
CA ILE A 41 7.80 -4.40 -1.41
C ILE A 41 8.55 -5.57 -0.81
N ASP A 42 9.74 -5.30 -0.28
CA ASP A 42 10.52 -6.29 0.45
C ASP A 42 9.83 -6.64 1.78
N PRO A 43 10.12 -7.84 2.34
CA PRO A 43 9.53 -8.25 3.61
C PRO A 43 9.79 -7.19 4.70
N VAL A 44 8.72 -6.60 5.22
CA VAL A 44 8.83 -5.66 6.33
C VAL A 44 8.90 -6.44 7.64
N LYS A 45 9.85 -6.07 8.52
CA LYS A 45 9.86 -6.56 9.90
C LYS A 45 8.63 -6.03 10.62
N GLY A 46 7.64 -6.90 10.82
CA GLY A 46 6.32 -6.50 11.30
C GLY A 46 5.33 -6.63 10.14
N ASN A 47 4.60 -7.74 10.15
CA ASN A 47 3.70 -8.17 9.09
C ASN A 47 2.75 -7.02 8.68
N ALA A 48 2.81 -6.56 7.43
CA ALA A 48 2.01 -5.41 7.01
C ALA A 48 0.53 -5.81 6.86
N THR A 49 -0.35 -5.02 7.44
CA THR A 49 -1.81 -5.19 7.43
C THR A 49 -2.47 -4.32 6.38
N GLU A 50 -1.77 -3.30 5.87
CA GLU A 50 -2.31 -2.38 4.86
C GLU A 50 -1.19 -1.75 4.02
N VAL A 51 -1.43 -1.66 2.71
CA VAL A 51 -0.64 -0.89 1.74
C VAL A 51 -1.55 0.21 1.21
N LYS A 52 -1.20 1.47 1.47
CA LYS A 52 -1.89 2.64 0.90
C LYS A 52 -0.98 3.33 -0.10
N ILE A 53 -1.49 3.63 -1.29
CA ILE A 53 -0.79 4.39 -2.33
C ILE A 53 -1.65 5.58 -2.72
N SER A 54 -1.11 6.79 -2.56
CA SER A 54 -1.75 8.02 -2.99
C SER A 54 -1.27 8.40 -4.38
N LEU A 55 -2.20 8.51 -5.33
CA LEU A 55 -1.91 9.02 -6.66
C LEU A 55 -1.80 10.55 -6.62
N PRO A 56 -0.74 11.14 -7.21
CA PRO A 56 -0.67 12.57 -7.43
C PRO A 56 -1.74 13.04 -8.42
N GLU A 57 -1.97 14.35 -8.43
CA GLU A 57 -2.91 14.98 -9.36
C GLU A 57 -2.57 14.66 -10.82
N GLY A 58 -3.62 14.42 -11.61
CA GLY A 58 -3.54 14.10 -13.04
C GLY A 58 -3.26 12.63 -13.37
N LEU A 59 -3.03 11.78 -12.36
CA LEU A 59 -3.16 10.33 -12.49
C LEU A 59 -4.54 9.88 -12.04
N THR A 60 -5.21 9.06 -12.85
CA THR A 60 -6.49 8.46 -12.50
C THR A 60 -6.36 6.94 -12.55
N PHE A 61 -6.73 6.25 -11.48
CA PHE A 61 -6.73 4.78 -11.48
C PHE A 61 -7.72 4.24 -12.53
N VAL A 62 -7.29 3.21 -13.27
CA VAL A 62 -8.16 2.48 -14.20
C VAL A 62 -8.81 1.34 -13.43
N GLU A 63 -10.13 1.40 -13.24
CA GLU A 63 -10.84 0.38 -12.47
C GLU A 63 -10.60 -1.04 -13.00
N TRP A 64 -10.62 -2.01 -12.08
CA TRP A 64 -10.41 -3.44 -12.36
C TRP A 64 -9.03 -3.82 -12.90
N THR A 65 -8.06 -2.91 -12.89
CA THR A 65 -6.67 -3.19 -13.32
C THR A 65 -5.70 -3.46 -12.17
N ASN A 66 -6.20 -3.61 -10.95
CA ASN A 66 -5.38 -3.90 -9.78
C ASN A 66 -5.05 -5.40 -9.69
N ASN A 67 -3.83 -5.74 -9.29
CA ASN A 67 -3.39 -7.11 -9.10
C ASN A 67 -2.30 -7.22 -8.02
N THR A 68 -2.19 -8.37 -7.37
CA THR A 68 -1.15 -8.66 -6.36
C THR A 68 -0.94 -10.17 -6.23
N ASN A 69 0.26 -10.59 -5.81
CA ASN A 69 0.50 -11.98 -5.38
C ASN A 69 0.16 -12.25 -3.91
N GLN A 70 -0.28 -11.25 -3.17
CA GLN A 70 -0.62 -11.40 -1.76
C GLN A 70 -2.03 -11.96 -1.60
N THR A 71 -2.17 -13.00 -0.78
CA THR A 71 -3.46 -13.64 -0.49
C THR A 71 -4.17 -12.94 0.66
N ASN A 72 -5.47 -13.20 0.82
CA ASN A 72 -6.31 -12.62 1.88
C ASN A 72 -6.29 -11.08 1.88
N THR A 73 -6.23 -10.47 0.71
CA THR A 73 -6.27 -9.02 0.55
C THR A 73 -7.64 -8.56 0.03
N GLN A 74 -8.04 -7.38 0.47
CA GLN A 74 -9.15 -6.63 -0.12
C GLN A 74 -8.59 -5.35 -0.72
N PHE A 75 -8.96 -5.09 -1.98
CA PHE A 75 -8.66 -3.83 -2.65
C PHE A 75 -9.81 -2.83 -2.50
N THR A 76 -9.47 -1.58 -2.24
CA THR A 76 -10.40 -0.45 -2.32
C THR A 76 -9.71 0.74 -2.98
N TYR A 77 -10.47 1.50 -3.76
CA TYR A 77 -10.04 2.76 -4.37
C TYR A 77 -10.99 3.87 -3.94
N SER A 78 -10.46 4.97 -3.41
CA SER A 78 -11.23 6.15 -3.05
C SER A 78 -10.38 7.40 -3.17
N SER A 79 -10.93 8.45 -3.78
CA SER A 79 -10.34 9.80 -3.79
C SER A 79 -8.83 9.81 -4.07
N SER A 80 -8.42 9.20 -5.20
CA SER A 80 -7.02 9.01 -5.63
C SER A 80 -6.13 8.10 -4.76
N THR A 81 -6.68 7.42 -3.76
CA THR A 81 -5.95 6.48 -2.90
C THR A 81 -6.32 5.04 -3.24
N LEU A 82 -5.29 4.22 -3.50
CA LEU A 82 -5.39 2.77 -3.68
C LEU A 82 -5.00 2.09 -2.37
N ILE A 83 -5.82 1.15 -1.91
CA ILE A 83 -5.62 0.50 -0.62
C ILE A 83 -5.76 -1.01 -0.79
N TRP A 84 -4.69 -1.75 -0.48
CA TRP A 84 -4.76 -3.18 -0.22
C TRP A 84 -4.73 -3.41 1.28
N LYS A 85 -5.76 -4.04 1.81
CA LYS A 85 -5.91 -4.31 3.24
C LYS A 85 -5.99 -5.80 3.51
N ASN A 86 -5.42 -6.25 4.62
CA ASN A 86 -5.57 -7.62 5.07
C ASN A 86 -7.02 -7.92 5.43
N LEU A 87 -7.48 -9.12 5.10
CA LEU A 87 -8.73 -9.69 5.59
C LEU A 87 -8.56 -10.45 6.91
N THR A 88 -7.33 -10.73 7.33
CA THR A 88 -7.03 -11.49 8.56
C THR A 88 -6.31 -10.64 9.62
N ILE A 89 -6.10 -11.21 10.80
CA ILE A 89 -5.39 -10.55 11.92
C ILE A 89 -3.85 -10.68 11.82
N TYR A 90 -3.37 -11.63 11.05
CA TYR A 90 -1.95 -11.85 10.80
C TYR A 90 -1.65 -11.20 9.46
N GLY A 91 -1.13 -9.97 9.37
CA GLY A 91 -0.88 -9.24 8.10
C GLY A 91 -0.64 -10.06 6.80
N PHE A 92 -0.86 -9.46 5.63
CA PHE A 92 -0.71 -10.19 4.37
C PHE A 92 0.73 -10.18 3.84
N LEU A 93 1.56 -9.22 4.22
CA LEU A 93 2.91 -9.04 3.69
C LEU A 93 3.98 -9.56 4.68
N ASN A 94 4.11 -10.88 4.77
CA ASN A 94 5.13 -11.57 5.57
C ASN A 94 6.39 -11.95 4.78
N SER A 95 6.32 -11.86 3.45
CA SER A 95 7.42 -12.05 2.48
C SER A 95 7.42 -10.90 1.48
N SER A 96 8.35 -10.92 0.52
CA SER A 96 8.32 -9.97 -0.60
C SER A 96 6.99 -10.10 -1.35
N GLY A 97 6.38 -8.97 -1.69
CA GLY A 97 5.10 -8.92 -2.39
C GLY A 97 5.10 -7.87 -3.47
N TRP A 98 4.34 -8.11 -4.53
CA TRP A 98 4.17 -7.14 -5.61
C TRP A 98 2.71 -6.69 -5.72
N PHE A 99 2.54 -5.44 -6.14
CA PHE A 99 1.28 -4.78 -6.40
C PHE A 99 1.36 -4.12 -7.77
N SER A 100 0.35 -4.34 -8.59
CA SER A 100 0.27 -3.80 -9.94
C SER A 100 -1.06 -3.09 -10.13
N PHE A 101 -1.06 -1.97 -10.84
CA PHE A 101 -2.26 -1.24 -11.22
C PHE A 101 -2.02 -0.37 -12.43
N ASN A 102 -3.05 -0.10 -13.22
CA ASN A 102 -2.96 0.85 -14.32
C ASN A 102 -3.47 2.23 -13.90
N VAL A 103 -2.82 3.26 -14.42
CA VAL A 103 -3.26 4.64 -14.32
C VAL A 103 -3.41 5.24 -15.72
N ASN A 104 -4.40 6.11 -15.86
CA ASN A 104 -4.51 7.05 -16.96
C ASN A 104 -3.76 8.33 -16.59
N ILE A 105 -2.88 8.79 -17.49
CA ILE A 105 -2.12 10.03 -17.33
C ILE A 105 -2.78 11.15 -18.15
N SER A 106 -3.10 12.27 -17.51
CA SER A 106 -3.66 13.42 -18.22
C SER A 106 -2.62 14.10 -19.14
N LYS A 107 -3.07 14.60 -20.29
CA LYS A 107 -2.21 15.22 -21.31
C LYS A 107 -1.36 16.39 -20.76
N ASN A 108 -1.82 17.08 -19.72
CA ASN A 108 -1.16 18.28 -19.17
C ASN A 108 0.00 17.98 -18.20
N ILE A 109 0.17 16.73 -17.77
CA ILE A 109 1.22 16.33 -16.82
C ILE A 109 2.25 15.35 -17.42
N SER A 110 2.09 15.01 -18.69
CA SER A 110 3.03 14.17 -19.43
C SER A 110 4.43 14.78 -19.41
N ASN A 111 5.47 13.95 -19.31
CA ASN A 111 6.89 14.34 -19.17
C ASN A 111 7.26 15.10 -17.88
N ARG A 112 6.41 15.07 -16.84
CA ARG A 112 6.79 15.49 -15.49
C ARG A 112 7.17 14.28 -14.64
N ASN A 113 8.13 14.47 -13.74
CA ASN A 113 8.37 13.50 -12.68
C ASN A 113 7.21 13.58 -11.68
N LEU A 114 6.50 12.47 -11.51
CA LEU A 114 5.39 12.34 -10.58
C LEU A 114 5.82 11.43 -9.44
N SER A 115 5.59 11.85 -8.20
CA SER A 115 5.87 11.04 -7.02
C SER A 115 4.60 10.38 -6.51
N LEU A 116 4.63 9.06 -6.44
CA LEU A 116 3.66 8.25 -5.74
C LEU A 116 4.08 8.14 -4.28
N PHE A 117 3.15 8.39 -3.37
CA PHE A 117 3.40 8.21 -1.93
C PHE A 117 2.76 6.92 -1.47
N MET A 118 3.59 6.02 -0.94
CA MET A 118 3.16 4.75 -0.38
C MET A 118 3.35 4.74 1.13
N VAL A 119 2.36 4.25 1.86
CA VAL A 119 2.44 4.01 3.31
C VAL A 119 2.06 2.57 3.59
N LEU A 120 2.94 1.89 4.33
CA LEU A 120 2.74 0.53 4.82
C LEU A 120 2.37 0.61 6.30
N PHE A 121 1.29 -0.04 6.70
CA PHE A 121 0.90 -0.18 8.10
C PHE A 121 1.10 -1.63 8.54
N GLY A 122 1.63 -1.85 9.74
CA GLY A 122 1.82 -3.18 10.29
C GLY A 122 1.77 -3.19 11.82
N HIS A 123 1.73 -4.40 12.38
CA HIS A 123 1.83 -4.60 13.82
C HIS A 123 3.29 -4.84 14.22
N LEU A 124 3.77 -4.13 15.25
CA LEU A 124 5.01 -4.50 15.92
C LEU A 124 4.75 -5.73 16.78
N GLN A 125 5.14 -6.90 16.29
CA GLN A 125 5.25 -8.09 17.12
C GLN A 125 6.44 -7.88 18.06
N LYS A 126 6.17 -7.64 19.35
CA LYS A 126 7.20 -7.55 20.39
C LYS A 126 7.97 -8.87 20.37
N LYS A 127 9.25 -8.86 19.96
CA LYS A 127 10.14 -10.01 20.20
C LYS A 127 10.14 -10.24 21.71
N ASN A 128 9.59 -11.36 22.15
CA ASN A 128 9.89 -11.85 23.49
C ASN A 128 11.40 -12.14 23.49
N PHE A 129 12.18 -11.24 24.07
CA PHE A 129 13.52 -11.58 24.53
C PHE A 129 13.32 -12.60 25.64
N MET A 130 13.53 -13.87 25.30
CA MET A 130 13.78 -14.94 26.26
C MET A 130 15.26 -14.93 26.61
#